data_AF-A0A428MSK7-F1
#
_entry.id   AF-A0A428MSK7-F1
#
_cell.length_a   1.000
_cell.length_b   1.000
_cell.length_c   1.000
_cell.angle_alpha   90.00
_cell.angle_beta   90.00
_cell.angle_gamma   90.00
#
_symmetry.space_group_name_H-M   'P 1'
#
loop_
_entity.id
_entity.type
_entity.pdbx_description
1 polymer ?
#
loop_
_entity_poly.entity_id
_entity_poly.type
_entity_poly.pdbx_seq_one_letter_code
_entity_poly.pdbx_strand_id
1 'polypeptide(L)'
;MAEHNWREITEEEEADIERHVNRVVRRVGSARIEMEDVLRDLEISGLNRKKRREVMRKINAILDRLDADLRVESEDITEKTFEHGRALTLVALGMAASVGAAKRLLRSDRGKNNVQRAVLADAYETLTDDLLAATQNTRRHVKREIRRAAAATIREGRDGQQGARAQIRDLRQRLGASANLAITDSAGRRWKLNDYTEMAIRTKSAEMQVEGERTEALREGAQYGIVSTHSDPCSRCRPWQGRLLKLTADAPGDYPTIEEARAGGIWHPQCRHTFSPISDFSLLPNRLREQNGV
;
A
#
# COMPACT_ATOMS: atom_id res chain seq x y z
N MET A 1 32.67 -7.73 -16.25
CA MET A 1 33.29 -7.14 -15.05
C MET A 1 32.39 -6.00 -14.63
N ALA A 2 31.82 -6.07 -13.44
CA ALA A 2 30.74 -5.22 -12.97
C ALA A 2 31.27 -3.80 -12.71
N GLU A 3 31.12 -2.89 -13.67
CA GLU A 3 31.68 -1.55 -13.51
C GLU A 3 30.93 -0.74 -12.45
N HIS A 4 29.63 -0.90 -12.23
CA HIS A 4 28.88 -0.11 -11.24
C HIS A 4 27.86 -0.98 -10.46
N ASN A 5 28.02 -1.11 -9.14
CA ASN A 5 27.06 -1.75 -8.20
C ASN A 5 26.03 -0.72 -7.66
N TRP A 6 25.98 0.45 -8.28
CA TRP A 6 24.96 1.47 -8.02
C TRP A 6 24.02 1.51 -9.22
N ARG A 7 22.71 1.53 -8.98
CA ARG A 7 21.69 1.66 -10.04
C ARG A 7 20.63 2.66 -9.63
N GLU A 8 20.31 3.58 -10.53
CA GLU A 8 19.04 4.30 -10.47
C GLU A 8 17.90 3.31 -10.71
N ILE A 9 16.79 3.47 -9.99
CA ILE A 9 15.58 2.67 -10.20
C ILE A 9 15.16 2.82 -11.67
N THR A 10 14.98 1.73 -12.39
CA THR A 10 14.57 1.79 -13.79
C THR A 10 13.05 2.04 -13.89
N GLU A 11 12.61 2.71 -14.96
CA GLU A 11 11.19 2.93 -15.23
C GLU A 11 10.38 1.61 -15.34
N GLU A 12 11.03 0.52 -15.77
CA GLU A 12 10.39 -0.79 -15.89
C GLU A 12 10.09 -1.45 -14.53
N GLU A 13 10.97 -1.25 -13.55
CA GLU A 13 10.83 -1.73 -12.17
C GLU A 13 9.71 -1.00 -11.44
N GLU A 14 9.66 0.34 -11.56
CA GLU A 14 8.56 1.15 -11.04
C GLU A 14 7.23 0.76 -11.70
N ALA A 15 7.23 0.44 -13.00
CA ALA A 15 6.04 0.03 -13.73
C ALA A 15 5.44 -1.31 -13.25
N ASP A 16 6.22 -2.29 -12.77
CA ASP A 16 5.67 -3.57 -12.30
C ASP A 16 4.88 -3.42 -11.00
N ILE A 17 5.42 -2.67 -10.03
CA ILE A 17 4.73 -2.38 -8.77
C ILE A 17 3.49 -1.54 -9.03
N GLU A 18 3.60 -0.50 -9.86
CA GLU A 18 2.48 0.34 -10.24
C GLU A 18 1.36 -0.45 -10.93
N ARG A 19 1.67 -1.48 -11.74
CA ARG A 19 0.64 -2.36 -12.32
C ARG A 19 -0.18 -3.08 -11.25
N HIS A 20 0.45 -3.57 -10.17
CA HIS A 20 -0.22 -4.25 -9.07
C HIS A 20 -1.09 -3.27 -8.27
N VAL A 21 -0.51 -2.12 -7.88
CA VAL A 21 -1.24 -1.03 -7.19
C VAL A 21 -2.49 -0.64 -7.99
N ASN A 22 -2.32 -0.33 -9.28
CA ASN A 22 -3.40 0.11 -10.15
C ASN A 22 -4.49 -0.95 -10.33
N ARG A 23 -4.15 -2.24 -10.30
CA ARG A 23 -5.15 -3.32 -10.35
C ARG A 23 -6.06 -3.28 -9.13
N VAL A 24 -5.51 -3.16 -7.93
CA VAL A 24 -6.33 -3.12 -6.71
C VAL A 24 -7.15 -1.84 -6.63
N VAL A 25 -6.55 -0.69 -6.93
CA VAL A 25 -7.27 0.60 -6.97
C VAL A 25 -8.46 0.55 -7.94
N ARG A 26 -8.31 -0.11 -9.10
CA ARG A 26 -9.43 -0.34 -10.03
C ARG A 26 -10.53 -1.20 -9.41
N ARG A 27 -10.21 -2.29 -8.72
CA ARG A 27 -11.23 -3.15 -8.07
C ARG A 27 -12.03 -2.40 -7.01
N VAL A 28 -11.33 -1.65 -6.16
CA VAL A 28 -11.98 -0.80 -5.14
C VAL A 28 -12.84 0.27 -5.81
N GLY A 29 -12.34 0.89 -6.88
CA GLY A 29 -13.07 1.86 -7.69
C GLY A 29 -14.35 1.28 -8.31
N SER A 30 -14.31 0.05 -8.84
CA SER A 30 -15.49 -0.64 -9.36
C SER A 30 -16.51 -0.93 -8.27
N ALA A 31 -16.07 -1.48 -7.13
CA ALA A 31 -16.95 -1.74 -5.99
C ALA A 31 -17.61 -0.44 -5.47
N ARG A 32 -16.85 0.67 -5.47
CA ARG A 32 -17.40 2.00 -5.15
C ARG A 32 -18.52 2.40 -6.11
N ILE A 33 -18.31 2.26 -7.41
CA ILE A 33 -19.32 2.60 -8.43
C ILE A 33 -20.57 1.74 -8.27
N GLU A 34 -20.42 0.42 -8.07
CA GLU A 34 -21.55 -0.48 -7.81
C GLU A 34 -22.35 -0.06 -6.56
N MET A 35 -21.66 0.37 -5.50
CA MET A 35 -22.33 0.90 -4.31
C MET A 35 -23.06 2.23 -4.59
N GLU A 36 -22.46 3.12 -5.39
CA GLU A 36 -23.10 4.38 -5.81
C GLU A 36 -24.39 4.13 -6.57
N ASP A 37 -24.40 3.16 -7.48
CA ASP A 37 -25.57 2.80 -8.27
C ASP A 37 -26.68 2.23 -7.38
N VAL A 38 -26.34 1.32 -6.45
CA VAL A 38 -27.29 0.80 -5.45
C VAL A 38 -27.90 1.92 -4.59
N LEU A 39 -27.11 2.94 -4.23
CA LEU A 39 -27.58 4.07 -3.42
C LEU A 39 -28.34 5.11 -4.25
N ARG A 40 -28.03 5.25 -5.55
CA ARG A 40 -28.72 6.16 -6.47
C ARG A 40 -30.13 5.67 -6.80
N ASP A 41 -30.28 4.36 -6.99
CA ASP A 41 -31.58 3.71 -7.25
C ASP A 41 -32.50 3.69 -6.02
N LEU A 42 -32.01 4.17 -4.88
CA LEU A 42 -32.77 4.22 -3.65
C LEU A 42 -33.81 5.35 -3.66
N GLU A 43 -35.07 4.97 -3.77
CA GLU A 43 -36.20 5.87 -3.54
C GLU A 43 -36.32 6.27 -2.05
N ILE A 44 -35.83 7.48 -1.72
CA ILE A 44 -35.86 8.01 -0.36
C ILE A 44 -37.28 8.19 0.19
N SER A 45 -38.23 8.67 -0.64
CA SER A 45 -39.61 8.95 -0.20
C SER A 45 -40.38 7.71 0.30
N GLY A 46 -39.89 6.49 0.04
CA GLY A 46 -40.51 5.23 0.45
C GLY A 46 -39.60 4.32 1.29
N LEU A 47 -38.64 4.89 2.02
CA LEU A 47 -37.56 4.15 2.71
C LEU A 47 -38.01 3.35 3.94
N ASN A 48 -38.81 2.30 3.72
CA ASN A 48 -39.30 1.43 4.79
C ASN A 48 -38.24 0.39 5.25
N ARG A 49 -38.57 -0.37 6.31
CA ARG A 49 -37.65 -1.39 6.87
C ARG A 49 -37.21 -2.45 5.85
N LYS A 50 -38.09 -2.85 4.93
CA LYS A 50 -37.79 -3.87 3.90
C LYS A 50 -36.80 -3.33 2.87
N LYS A 51 -37.04 -2.13 2.32
CA LYS A 51 -36.15 -1.46 1.34
C LYS A 51 -34.75 -1.21 1.92
N ARG A 52 -34.66 -0.75 3.19
CA ARG A 52 -33.37 -0.58 3.87
C ARG A 52 -32.57 -1.87 4.04
N ARG A 53 -33.25 -2.97 4.39
CA ARG A 53 -32.62 -4.29 4.49
C ARG A 53 -32.13 -4.77 3.13
N GLU A 54 -32.89 -4.51 2.08
CA GLU A 54 -32.52 -4.88 0.72
C GLU A 54 -31.28 -4.14 0.23
N VAL A 55 -31.24 -2.81 0.37
CA VAL A 55 -30.06 -2.01 0.01
C VAL A 55 -28.83 -2.48 0.79
N MET A 56 -28.93 -2.64 2.10
CA MET A 56 -27.80 -3.11 2.90
C MET A 56 -27.34 -4.51 2.49
N ARG A 57 -28.24 -5.39 2.04
CA ARG A 57 -27.85 -6.71 1.53
C ARG A 57 -27.03 -6.59 0.25
N LYS A 58 -27.44 -5.72 -0.69
CA LYS A 58 -26.70 -5.46 -1.93
C LYS A 58 -25.32 -4.85 -1.64
N ILE A 59 -25.26 -3.83 -0.79
CA ILE A 59 -24.00 -3.20 -0.38
C ILE A 59 -23.06 -4.21 0.31
N ASN A 60 -23.58 -5.02 1.23
CA ASN A 60 -22.76 -6.04 1.88
C ASN A 60 -22.23 -7.06 0.87
N ALA A 61 -23.05 -7.53 -0.09
CA ALA A 61 -22.58 -8.46 -1.11
C ALA A 61 -21.45 -7.89 -1.98
N ILE A 62 -21.50 -6.59 -2.30
CA ILE A 62 -20.40 -5.90 -3.02
C ILE A 62 -19.14 -5.87 -2.16
N LEU A 63 -19.27 -5.48 -0.88
CA LEU A 63 -18.12 -5.38 0.04
C LEU A 63 -17.55 -6.76 0.41
N ASP A 64 -18.37 -7.81 0.48
CA ASP A 64 -17.91 -9.18 0.74
C ASP A 64 -17.11 -9.72 -0.46
N ARG A 65 -17.53 -9.40 -1.69
CA ARG A 65 -16.76 -9.69 -2.91
C ARG A 65 -15.44 -8.93 -2.93
N LEU A 66 -15.49 -7.63 -2.61
CA LEU A 66 -14.29 -6.80 -2.50
C LEU A 66 -13.32 -7.36 -1.45
N ASP A 67 -13.81 -7.78 -0.28
CA ASP A 67 -12.98 -8.40 0.77
C ASP A 67 -12.31 -9.69 0.30
N ALA A 68 -12.98 -10.51 -0.51
CA ALA A 68 -12.38 -11.71 -1.09
C ALA A 68 -11.27 -11.35 -2.09
N ASP A 69 -11.53 -10.37 -2.97
CA ASP A 69 -10.54 -9.87 -3.92
C ASP A 69 -9.31 -9.27 -3.21
N LEU A 70 -9.52 -8.45 -2.17
CA LEU A 70 -8.44 -7.80 -1.44
C LEU A 70 -7.53 -8.81 -0.72
N ARG A 71 -8.06 -9.95 -0.25
CA ARG A 71 -7.23 -11.04 0.30
C ARG A 71 -6.31 -11.63 -0.75
N VAL A 72 -6.84 -11.98 -1.92
CA VAL A 72 -6.03 -12.54 -3.02
C VAL A 72 -4.97 -11.54 -3.49
N GLU A 73 -5.33 -10.27 -3.64
CA GLU A 73 -4.38 -9.25 -4.07
C GLU A 73 -3.33 -8.95 -2.99
N SER A 74 -3.67 -9.04 -1.70
CA SER A 74 -2.70 -8.84 -0.60
C SER A 74 -1.60 -9.91 -0.61
N GLU A 75 -1.97 -11.16 -0.86
CA GLU A 75 -1.01 -12.26 -1.04
C GLU A 75 -0.11 -12.02 -2.27
N ASP A 76 -0.72 -11.70 -3.42
CA ASP A 76 -0.01 -11.43 -4.67
C ASP A 76 0.98 -10.26 -4.55
N ILE A 77 0.56 -9.16 -3.93
CA ILE A 77 1.39 -7.98 -3.72
C ILE A 77 2.57 -8.29 -2.82
N THR A 78 2.33 -8.91 -1.66
CA THR A 78 3.39 -9.17 -0.67
C THR A 78 4.43 -10.15 -1.22
N GLU A 79 4.01 -11.23 -1.89
CA GLU A 79 4.94 -12.18 -2.49
C GLU A 79 5.78 -11.55 -3.62
N LYS A 80 5.12 -10.86 -4.57
CA LYS A 80 5.81 -10.36 -5.76
C LYS A 80 6.74 -9.21 -5.47
N THR A 81 6.39 -8.31 -4.57
CA THR A 81 7.24 -7.16 -4.20
C THR A 81 8.45 -7.63 -3.40
N PHE A 82 8.27 -8.60 -2.51
CA PHE A 82 9.38 -9.26 -1.83
C PHE A 82 10.32 -9.97 -2.81
N GLU A 83 9.78 -10.80 -3.71
CA GLU A 83 10.59 -11.46 -4.74
C GLU A 83 11.29 -10.44 -5.67
N HIS A 84 10.63 -9.33 -5.98
CA HIS A 84 11.23 -8.26 -6.76
C HIS A 84 12.45 -7.66 -6.05
N GLY A 85 12.35 -7.33 -4.76
CA GLY A 85 13.49 -6.84 -3.97
C GLY A 85 14.67 -7.82 -3.94
N ARG A 86 14.40 -9.12 -3.77
CA ARG A 86 15.43 -10.16 -3.87
C ARG A 86 16.08 -10.17 -5.25
N ALA A 87 15.29 -10.07 -6.31
CA ALA A 87 15.79 -10.06 -7.68
C ALA A 87 16.65 -8.83 -7.97
N LEU A 88 16.27 -7.65 -7.48
CA LEU A 88 17.05 -6.42 -7.57
C LEU A 88 18.41 -6.59 -6.90
N THR A 89 18.46 -7.27 -5.76
CA THR A 89 19.72 -7.54 -5.04
C THR A 89 20.67 -8.40 -5.84
N LEU A 90 20.19 -9.51 -6.42
CA LEU A 90 21.04 -10.36 -7.27
C LEU A 90 21.58 -9.61 -8.49
N VAL A 91 20.80 -8.67 -9.04
CA VAL A 91 21.24 -7.82 -10.14
C VAL A 91 22.29 -6.80 -9.67
N ALA A 92 22.06 -6.14 -8.54
CA ALA A 92 23.00 -5.18 -7.96
C ALA A 92 24.36 -5.85 -7.71
N LEU A 93 24.37 -6.99 -7.01
CA LEU A 93 25.57 -7.76 -6.70
C LEU A 93 26.24 -8.42 -7.92
N GLY A 94 25.72 -8.21 -9.13
CA GLY A 94 26.29 -8.73 -10.37
C GLY A 94 26.10 -10.24 -10.59
N MET A 95 25.25 -10.88 -9.77
CA MET A 95 24.95 -12.31 -9.85
C MET A 95 23.94 -12.64 -10.95
N ALA A 96 23.17 -11.65 -11.41
CA ALA A 96 22.23 -11.78 -12.50
C ALA A 96 22.29 -10.59 -13.46
N ALA A 97 22.17 -10.86 -14.77
CA ALA A 97 22.22 -9.83 -15.81
C ALA A 97 20.95 -8.94 -15.86
N SER A 98 19.82 -9.42 -15.33
CA SER A 98 18.55 -8.71 -15.32
C SER A 98 17.61 -9.24 -14.24
N VAL A 99 16.59 -8.46 -13.87
CA VAL A 99 15.55 -8.87 -12.92
C VAL A 99 14.86 -10.17 -13.37
N GLY A 100 14.60 -10.33 -14.67
CA GLY A 100 14.02 -11.56 -15.21
C GLY A 100 14.93 -12.78 -15.04
N ALA A 101 16.25 -12.61 -15.20
CA ALA A 101 17.21 -13.68 -14.93
C ALA A 101 17.30 -14.01 -13.44
N ALA A 102 17.35 -12.98 -12.58
CA ALA A 102 17.35 -13.13 -11.13
C ALA A 102 16.10 -13.87 -10.63
N LYS A 103 14.90 -13.47 -11.07
CA LYS A 103 13.64 -14.16 -10.74
C LYS A 103 13.67 -15.65 -11.12
N ARG A 104 14.35 -16.04 -12.21
CA ARG A 104 14.51 -17.47 -12.58
C ARG A 104 15.40 -18.23 -11.61
N LEU A 105 16.48 -17.62 -11.12
CA LEU A 105 17.35 -18.22 -10.10
C LEU A 105 16.61 -18.44 -8.78
N LEU A 106 15.76 -17.48 -8.40
CA LEU A 106 15.00 -17.51 -7.15
C LEU A 106 13.86 -18.53 -7.14
N ARG A 107 13.41 -19.05 -8.31
CA ARG A 107 12.28 -20.00 -8.39
C ARG A 107 12.45 -21.24 -7.53
N SER A 108 13.67 -21.77 -7.46
CA SER A 108 13.97 -23.00 -6.72
C SER A 108 14.02 -22.78 -5.20
N ASP A 109 14.08 -21.53 -4.74
CA ASP A 109 14.24 -21.15 -3.34
C ASP A 109 12.92 -20.67 -2.70
N ARG A 110 11.88 -20.39 -3.51
CA ARG A 110 10.58 -19.90 -3.03
C ARG A 110 10.01 -20.83 -1.94
N GLY A 111 9.67 -20.24 -0.79
CA GLY A 111 8.98 -20.92 0.31
C GLY A 111 9.81 -21.89 1.13
N LYS A 112 11.11 -22.07 0.86
CA LYS A 112 11.96 -23.03 1.59
C LYS A 112 12.50 -22.48 2.90
N ASN A 113 12.63 -21.15 3.02
CA ASN A 113 13.18 -20.51 4.21
C ASN A 113 12.05 -20.15 5.20
N ASN A 114 12.14 -20.65 6.44
CA ASN A 114 11.15 -20.39 7.50
C ASN A 114 11.04 -18.90 7.85
N VAL A 115 12.15 -18.15 7.82
CA VAL A 115 12.16 -16.71 8.11
C VAL A 115 11.42 -15.95 7.01
N GLN A 116 11.70 -16.25 5.75
CA GLN A 116 10.99 -15.63 4.62
C GLN A 116 9.48 -15.90 4.68
N ARG A 117 9.08 -17.14 5.04
CA ARG A 117 7.67 -17.48 5.21
C ARG A 117 7.00 -16.70 6.34
N ALA A 118 7.69 -16.51 7.46
CA ALA A 118 7.17 -15.74 8.59
C ALA A 118 6.99 -14.25 8.21
N VAL A 119 7.97 -13.65 7.53
CA VAL A 119 7.90 -12.27 7.04
C VAL A 119 6.74 -12.07 6.07
N LEU A 120 6.57 -12.98 5.10
CA LEU A 120 5.47 -12.93 4.14
C LEU A 120 4.11 -13.09 4.81
N ALA A 121 3.98 -14.01 5.78
CA ALA A 121 2.75 -14.23 6.51
C ALA A 121 2.34 -13.00 7.34
N ASP A 122 3.27 -12.41 8.09
CA ASP A 122 3.03 -11.18 8.88
C ASP A 122 2.62 -9.99 7.99
N ALA A 123 3.32 -9.82 6.86
CA ALA A 123 3.02 -8.78 5.90
C ALA A 123 1.64 -8.94 5.25
N TYR A 124 1.29 -10.18 4.89
CA TYR A 124 -0.02 -10.55 4.36
C TYR A 124 -1.13 -10.26 5.37
N GLU A 125 -0.96 -10.71 6.62
CA GLU A 125 -1.94 -10.51 7.69
C GLU A 125 -2.15 -9.02 7.96
N THR A 126 -1.06 -8.25 8.14
CA THR A 126 -1.11 -6.82 8.42
C THR A 126 -1.81 -6.05 7.29
N LEU A 127 -1.44 -6.30 6.03
CA LEU A 127 -2.06 -5.61 4.89
C LEU A 127 -3.54 -5.98 4.76
N THR A 128 -3.85 -7.27 4.91
CA THR A 128 -5.23 -7.75 4.83
C THR A 128 -6.08 -7.10 5.92
N ASP A 129 -5.60 -7.04 7.15
CA ASP A 129 -6.31 -6.42 8.26
C ASP A 129 -6.57 -4.93 8.03
N ASP A 130 -5.59 -4.18 7.55
CA ASP A 130 -5.76 -2.77 7.20
C ASP A 130 -6.85 -2.55 6.13
N LEU A 131 -6.81 -3.38 5.08
CA LEU A 131 -7.76 -3.30 3.96
C LEU A 131 -9.17 -3.76 4.37
N LEU A 132 -9.30 -4.80 5.17
CA LEU A 132 -10.60 -5.26 5.68
C LEU A 132 -11.18 -4.30 6.73
N ALA A 133 -10.35 -3.66 7.54
CA ALA A 133 -10.80 -2.61 8.43
C ALA A 133 -11.42 -1.44 7.65
N ALA A 134 -10.82 -1.09 6.50
CA ALA A 134 -11.35 -0.07 5.60
C ALA A 134 -12.74 -0.42 5.04
N THR A 135 -12.95 -1.65 4.57
CA THR A 135 -14.26 -2.09 4.06
C THR A 135 -15.30 -2.23 5.17
N GLN A 136 -14.92 -2.71 6.37
CA GLN A 136 -15.80 -2.73 7.54
C GLN A 136 -16.23 -1.34 7.98
N ASN A 137 -15.31 -0.38 7.99
CA ASN A 137 -15.62 1.03 8.28
C ASN A 137 -16.62 1.58 7.26
N THR A 138 -16.47 1.22 5.99
CA THR A 138 -17.39 1.55 4.91
C THR A 138 -18.78 0.97 5.17
N ARG A 139 -18.89 -0.33 5.51
CA ARG A 139 -20.18 -0.97 5.90
C ARG A 139 -20.87 -0.21 7.02
N ARG A 140 -20.12 0.17 8.07
CA ARG A 140 -20.64 0.92 9.21
C ARG A 140 -21.10 2.32 8.80
N HIS A 141 -20.35 3.01 7.96
CA HIS A 141 -20.69 4.35 7.48
C HIS A 141 -21.97 4.33 6.66
N VAL A 142 -22.06 3.51 5.62
CA VAL A 142 -23.25 3.39 4.76
C VAL A 142 -24.50 3.04 5.57
N LYS A 143 -24.38 2.11 6.53
CA LYS A 143 -25.48 1.76 7.44
C LYS A 143 -25.95 2.95 8.29
N ARG A 144 -25.04 3.82 8.76
CA ARG A 144 -25.41 5.04 9.50
C ARG A 144 -26.14 6.02 8.62
N GLU A 145 -25.68 6.25 7.40
CA GLU A 145 -26.29 7.20 6.48
C GLU A 145 -27.69 6.74 6.02
N ILE A 146 -27.87 5.45 5.71
CA ILE A 146 -29.20 4.89 5.41
C ILE A 146 -30.16 5.02 6.62
N ARG A 147 -29.66 4.87 7.85
CA ARG A 147 -30.48 5.07 9.06
C ARG A 147 -30.87 6.53 9.23
N ARG A 148 -29.95 7.47 9.02
CA ARG A 148 -30.21 8.91 9.06
C ARG A 148 -31.24 9.31 8.00
N ALA A 149 -31.11 8.76 6.79
CA ALA A 149 -32.04 8.96 5.70
C ALA A 149 -33.47 8.56 6.06
N ALA A 150 -33.63 7.38 6.64
CA ALA A 150 -34.92 6.87 7.10
C ALA A 150 -35.54 7.74 8.20
N ALA A 151 -34.73 8.34 9.06
CA ALA A 151 -35.22 9.17 10.15
C ALA A 151 -35.68 10.54 9.64
N ALA A 152 -35.06 11.07 8.58
CA ALA A 152 -35.46 12.32 7.95
C ALA A 152 -36.85 12.20 7.31
N THR A 153 -37.11 11.10 6.58
CA THR A 153 -38.41 10.89 5.92
C THR A 153 -39.58 10.77 6.91
N ILE A 154 -39.35 10.23 8.11
CA ILE A 154 -40.36 10.18 9.19
C ILE A 154 -40.67 11.58 9.74
N ARG A 155 -39.66 12.45 9.87
CA ARG A 155 -39.84 13.83 10.35
C ARG A 155 -40.54 14.69 9.30
N GLU A 156 -40.23 14.50 8.03
CA GLU A 156 -40.84 15.22 6.91
C GLU A 156 -42.34 14.94 6.75
N GLY A 157 -42.83 13.77 7.17
CA GLY A 157 -44.28 13.49 7.23
C GLY A 157 -45.04 14.40 8.21
N ARG A 158 -44.36 15.20 9.03
CA ARG A 158 -44.95 16.14 10.02
C ARG A 158 -44.82 17.62 9.67
N ASP A 159 -43.79 18.05 8.92
CA ASP A 159 -43.50 19.47 8.64
C ASP A 159 -43.54 19.76 7.11
N GLY A 160 -44.23 20.82 6.70
CA GLY A 160 -44.67 21.09 5.31
C GLY A 160 -43.65 20.99 4.14
N GLN A 161 -44.21 20.98 2.92
CA GLN A 161 -43.59 20.51 1.65
C GLN A 161 -42.29 21.19 1.17
N GLN A 162 -41.98 22.44 1.53
CA GLN A 162 -40.85 23.17 0.91
C GLN A 162 -39.49 22.87 1.55
N GLY A 163 -39.40 22.75 2.88
CA GLY A 163 -38.16 22.37 3.59
C GLY A 163 -37.75 20.92 3.34
N ALA A 164 -38.74 20.03 3.20
CA ALA A 164 -38.54 18.60 2.94
C ALA A 164 -37.80 18.32 1.62
N ARG A 165 -38.10 19.05 0.55
CA ARG A 165 -37.45 18.82 -0.76
C ARG A 165 -35.95 19.14 -0.76
N ALA A 166 -35.54 20.18 -0.03
CA ALA A 166 -34.12 20.52 0.11
C ALA A 166 -33.37 19.51 0.97
N GLN A 167 -33.98 19.04 2.07
CA GLN A 167 -33.42 18.01 2.94
C GLN A 167 -33.30 16.66 2.23
N ILE A 168 -34.29 16.24 1.43
CA ILE A 168 -34.20 15.03 0.60
C ILE A 168 -33.08 15.12 -0.44
N ARG A 169 -32.87 16.29 -1.06
CA ARG A 169 -31.77 16.48 -2.03
C ARG A 169 -30.40 16.41 -1.37
N ASP A 170 -30.21 17.10 -0.25
CA ASP A 170 -28.98 17.02 0.56
C ASP A 170 -28.74 15.58 1.03
N LEU A 171 -29.79 14.88 1.45
CA LEU A 171 -29.71 13.48 1.84
C LEU A 171 -29.35 12.55 0.68
N ARG A 172 -29.90 12.75 -0.52
CA ARG A 172 -29.50 12.04 -1.75
C ARG A 172 -28.04 12.28 -2.07
N GLN A 173 -27.59 13.53 -2.00
CA GLN A 173 -26.20 13.89 -2.27
C GLN A 173 -25.26 13.25 -1.25
N ARG A 174 -25.62 13.23 0.04
CA ARG A 174 -24.87 12.56 1.10
C ARG A 174 -24.86 11.05 0.94
N LEU A 175 -25.98 10.43 0.57
CA LEU A 175 -26.06 8.98 0.30
C LEU A 175 -25.25 8.59 -0.93
N GLY A 176 -25.34 9.34 -2.03
CA GLY A 176 -24.48 9.14 -3.20
C GLY A 176 -23.00 9.35 -2.86
N ALA A 177 -22.68 10.39 -2.09
CA ALA A 177 -21.35 10.61 -1.56
C ALA A 177 -20.94 9.59 -0.48
N SER A 178 -21.86 8.83 0.13
CA SER A 178 -21.53 7.83 1.16
C SER A 178 -20.74 6.67 0.61
N ALA A 179 -20.87 6.40 -0.69
CA ALA A 179 -19.97 5.49 -1.38
C ALA A 179 -18.55 6.06 -1.51
N ASN A 180 -18.41 7.38 -1.43
CA ASN A 180 -17.15 8.11 -1.55
C ASN A 180 -16.42 8.29 -0.20
N LEU A 181 -16.84 7.65 0.92
CA LEU A 181 -16.54 8.23 2.24
C LEU A 181 -15.98 7.35 3.37
N ALA A 182 -14.84 7.88 3.85
CA ALA A 182 -14.42 8.17 5.22
C ALA A 182 -14.09 6.99 6.13
N ILE A 183 -13.01 6.29 5.77
CA ILE A 183 -12.18 5.56 6.73
C ILE A 183 -11.56 6.60 7.65
N THR A 184 -11.64 6.37 8.97
CA THR A 184 -10.84 7.11 9.93
C THR A 184 -9.68 6.20 10.32
N ASP A 185 -8.46 6.60 10.01
CA ASP A 185 -7.29 5.83 10.41
C ASP A 185 -7.02 5.98 11.93
N SER A 186 -6.02 5.26 12.43
CA SER A 186 -5.61 5.32 13.85
C SER A 186 -5.18 6.72 14.30
N ALA A 187 -4.76 7.58 13.37
CA ALA A 187 -4.38 8.97 13.62
C ALA A 187 -5.56 9.96 13.49
N GLY A 188 -6.79 9.47 13.28
CA GLY A 188 -7.99 10.30 13.19
C GLY A 188 -8.20 10.98 11.82
N ARG A 189 -7.38 10.67 10.82
CA ARG A 189 -7.49 11.27 9.47
C ARG A 189 -8.62 10.61 8.69
N ARG A 190 -9.34 11.39 7.88
CA ARG A 190 -10.46 10.92 7.06
C ARG A 190 -10.00 10.65 5.63
N TRP A 191 -10.24 9.44 5.15
CA TRP A 191 -9.82 8.98 3.83
C TRP A 191 -10.99 8.52 2.96
N LYS A 192 -10.89 8.71 1.65
CA LYS A 192 -11.71 7.93 0.72
C LYS A 192 -11.19 6.49 0.69
N LEU A 193 -12.06 5.53 0.41
CA LEU A 193 -11.70 4.11 0.37
C LEU A 193 -10.57 3.84 -0.64
N ASN A 194 -10.70 4.37 -1.86
CA ASN A 194 -9.66 4.27 -2.88
C ASN A 194 -8.31 4.84 -2.41
N ASP A 195 -8.31 6.08 -1.89
CA ASP A 195 -7.08 6.77 -1.48
C ASP A 195 -6.37 6.03 -0.34
N TYR A 196 -7.13 5.50 0.63
CA TYR A 196 -6.57 4.70 1.72
C TYR A 196 -6.00 3.37 1.20
N THR A 197 -6.76 2.66 0.36
CA THR A 197 -6.30 1.38 -0.19
C THR A 197 -5.05 1.56 -1.05
N GLU A 198 -5.00 2.60 -1.88
CA GLU A 198 -3.80 2.93 -2.65
C GLU A 198 -2.60 3.20 -1.73
N MET A 199 -2.78 4.05 -0.72
CA MET A 199 -1.74 4.37 0.25
C MET A 199 -1.24 3.12 1.00
N ALA A 200 -2.15 2.28 1.50
CA ALA A 200 -1.81 1.06 2.24
C ALA A 200 -1.01 0.08 1.36
N ILE A 201 -1.45 -0.13 0.12
CA ILE A 201 -0.80 -1.05 -0.82
C ILE A 201 0.56 -0.53 -1.28
N ARG A 202 0.68 0.76 -1.61
CA ARG A 202 1.95 1.35 -1.99
C ARG A 202 2.96 1.27 -0.84
N THR A 203 2.50 1.55 0.38
CA THR A 203 3.33 1.46 1.58
C THR A 203 3.81 0.04 1.81
N LYS A 204 2.90 -0.94 1.80
CA LYS A 204 3.29 -2.34 1.99
C LYS A 204 4.19 -2.86 0.86
N SER A 205 3.92 -2.48 -0.39
CA SER A 205 4.78 -2.82 -1.54
C SER A 205 6.22 -2.35 -1.34
N ALA A 206 6.40 -1.09 -0.91
CA ALA A 206 7.72 -0.52 -0.65
C ALA A 206 8.42 -1.22 0.53
N GLU A 207 7.69 -1.46 1.62
CA GLU A 207 8.21 -2.21 2.78
C GLU A 207 8.70 -3.60 2.39
N MET A 208 7.90 -4.33 1.61
CA MET A 208 8.22 -5.70 1.17
C MET A 208 9.37 -5.76 0.18
N GLN A 209 9.48 -4.77 -0.72
CA GLN A 209 10.64 -4.65 -1.59
C GLN A 209 11.93 -4.47 -0.78
N VAL A 210 11.96 -3.51 0.15
CA VAL A 210 13.11 -3.24 1.02
C VAL A 210 13.47 -4.46 1.87
N GLU A 211 12.46 -5.18 2.38
CA GLU A 211 12.68 -6.40 3.16
C GLU A 211 13.23 -7.56 2.31
N GLY A 212 12.75 -7.69 1.07
CA GLY A 212 13.28 -8.63 0.08
C GLY A 212 14.73 -8.32 -0.29
N GLU A 213 15.04 -7.04 -0.51
CA GLU A 213 16.41 -6.57 -0.76
C GLU A 213 17.33 -6.91 0.41
N ARG A 214 16.91 -6.59 1.64
CA ARG A 214 17.70 -6.84 2.85
C ARG A 214 17.94 -8.32 3.07
N THR A 215 16.88 -9.13 2.93
CA THR A 215 16.96 -10.58 3.14
C THR A 215 17.94 -11.21 2.16
N GLU A 216 17.87 -10.85 0.88
CA GLU A 216 18.79 -11.42 -0.12
C GLU A 216 20.21 -10.88 0.05
N ALA A 217 20.36 -9.59 0.39
CA ALA A 217 21.68 -9.00 0.58
C ALA A 217 22.46 -9.70 1.68
N LEU A 218 21.83 -9.90 2.84
CA LEU A 218 22.44 -10.61 3.97
C LEU A 218 22.72 -12.08 3.65
N ARG A 219 21.83 -12.74 2.89
CA ARG A 219 22.03 -14.11 2.43
C ARG A 219 23.27 -14.24 1.54
N GLU A 220 23.50 -13.26 0.67
CA GLU A 220 24.66 -13.22 -0.24
C GLU A 220 25.89 -12.54 0.41
N GLY A 221 25.84 -12.24 1.71
CA GLY A 221 26.96 -11.69 2.47
C GLY A 221 27.19 -10.18 2.32
N ALA A 222 26.31 -9.46 1.63
CA ALA A 222 26.35 -8.01 1.56
C ALA A 222 25.73 -7.40 2.84
N GLN A 223 26.58 -6.78 3.66
CA GLN A 223 26.18 -6.22 4.96
C GLN A 223 25.79 -4.73 4.89
N TYR A 224 25.94 -4.08 3.74
CA TYR A 224 25.69 -2.66 3.56
C TYR A 224 24.77 -2.39 2.37
N GLY A 225 24.08 -1.25 2.42
CA GLY A 225 23.28 -0.76 1.30
C GLY A 225 23.31 0.77 1.21
N ILE A 226 23.26 1.29 -0.01
CA ILE A 226 23.16 2.73 -0.27
C ILE A 226 21.71 3.11 -0.54
N VAL A 227 21.20 4.10 0.18
CA VAL A 227 19.83 4.59 -0.03
C VAL A 227 19.72 5.25 -1.41
N SER A 228 18.66 4.93 -2.13
CA SER A 228 18.42 5.50 -3.46
C SER A 228 18.25 7.03 -3.42
N THR A 229 18.44 7.67 -4.57
CA THR A 229 18.29 9.13 -4.72
C THR A 229 17.29 9.43 -5.82
N HIS A 230 16.49 10.48 -5.66
CA HIS A 230 15.59 11.00 -6.70
C HIS A 230 15.46 12.53 -6.58
N SER A 231 14.99 13.20 -7.63
CA SER A 231 14.99 14.68 -7.74
C SER A 231 14.20 15.39 -6.64
N ASP A 232 13.06 14.82 -6.23
CA ASP A 232 12.10 15.50 -5.35
C ASP A 232 11.81 14.75 -4.03
N PRO A 233 12.80 14.58 -3.13
CA PRO A 233 12.56 13.95 -1.83
C PRO A 233 11.75 14.87 -0.92
N CYS A 234 10.83 14.25 -0.18
CA CYS A 234 10.19 14.90 0.95
C CYS A 234 11.22 15.24 2.05
N SER A 235 10.84 16.10 3.00
CA SER A 235 11.70 16.53 4.10
C SER A 235 12.19 15.39 5.00
N ARG A 236 11.42 14.30 5.12
CA ARG A 236 11.80 13.12 5.92
C ARG A 236 12.85 12.25 5.25
N CYS A 237 12.78 12.10 3.93
CA CYS A 237 13.69 11.22 3.18
C CYS A 237 14.96 11.93 2.71
N ARG A 238 14.91 13.25 2.49
CA ARG A 238 16.05 14.03 2.01
C ARG A 238 17.35 13.80 2.82
N PRO A 239 17.33 13.72 4.17
CA PRO A 239 18.55 13.47 4.94
C PRO A 239 19.20 12.11 4.65
N TRP A 240 18.43 11.14 4.17
CA TRP A 240 18.86 9.75 3.99
C TRP A 240 19.33 9.43 2.56
N GLN A 241 19.04 10.29 1.58
CA GLN A 241 19.45 10.08 0.19
C GLN A 241 20.97 9.89 0.05
N GLY A 242 21.37 8.79 -0.60
CA GLY A 242 22.78 8.46 -0.81
C GLY A 242 23.55 8.12 0.47
N ARG A 243 22.87 7.87 1.60
CA ARG A 243 23.52 7.39 2.81
C ARG A 243 23.78 5.90 2.76
N LEU A 244 24.97 5.51 3.20
CA LEU A 244 25.35 4.13 3.43
C LEU A 244 24.74 3.67 4.75
N LEU A 245 24.04 2.54 4.72
CA LEU A 245 23.38 1.93 5.86
C LEU A 245 23.97 0.55 6.12
N LYS A 246 24.03 0.17 7.40
CA LYS A 246 24.27 -1.22 7.81
C LYS A 246 22.96 -1.99 7.72
N LEU A 247 22.98 -3.10 6.99
CA LEU A 247 21.82 -4.00 6.87
C LEU A 247 21.67 -4.92 8.07
N THR A 248 22.68 -4.98 8.93
CA THR A 248 22.67 -5.69 10.21
C THR A 248 23.50 -4.93 11.24
N ALA A 249 23.14 -5.04 12.52
CA ALA A 249 23.73 -4.22 13.59
C ALA A 249 25.22 -4.54 13.84
N ASP A 250 25.63 -5.77 13.56
CA ASP A 250 26.99 -6.30 13.73
C ASP A 250 27.94 -5.98 12.56
N ALA A 251 27.45 -5.37 11.48
CA ALA A 251 28.31 -4.94 10.39
C ALA A 251 29.34 -3.91 10.90
N PRO A 252 30.62 -4.02 10.48
CA PRO A 252 31.67 -3.12 10.97
C PRO A 252 31.47 -1.67 10.53
N GLY A 253 32.17 -0.74 11.20
CA GLY A 253 32.14 0.69 10.87
C GLY A 253 31.03 1.48 11.54
N ASP A 254 31.19 2.81 11.54
CA ASP A 254 30.32 3.78 12.19
C ASP A 254 29.28 4.34 11.21
N TYR A 255 28.45 3.45 10.66
CA TYR A 255 27.34 3.81 9.78
C TYR A 255 26.01 3.53 10.49
N PRO A 256 24.95 4.33 10.20
CA PRO A 256 23.64 4.08 10.75
C PRO A 256 23.07 2.74 10.27
N THR A 257 22.31 2.07 11.11
CA THR A 257 21.60 0.84 10.73
C THR A 257 20.35 1.16 9.91
N ILE A 258 19.87 0.15 9.19
CA ILE A 258 18.58 0.23 8.49
C ILE A 258 17.41 0.50 9.47
N GLU A 259 17.48 -0.02 10.70
CA GLU A 259 16.52 0.28 11.76
C GLU A 259 16.58 1.75 12.22
N GLU A 260 17.78 2.30 12.41
CA GLU A 260 17.96 3.70 12.77
C GLU A 260 17.46 4.62 11.65
N ALA A 261 17.68 4.24 10.40
CA ALA A 261 17.13 4.95 9.25
C ALA A 261 15.59 4.95 9.27
N ARG A 262 14.97 3.79 9.47
CA ARG A 262 13.50 3.66 9.65
C ARG A 262 13.00 4.55 10.78
N ALA A 263 13.64 4.51 11.95
CA ALA A 263 13.29 5.35 13.09
C ALA A 263 13.45 6.85 12.78
N GLY A 264 14.44 7.20 11.94
CA GLY A 264 14.67 8.54 11.42
C GLY A 264 13.68 9.00 10.33
N GLY A 265 12.74 8.15 9.91
CA GLY A 265 11.58 8.54 9.12
C GLY A 265 11.67 8.28 7.62
N ILE A 266 12.71 7.60 7.10
CA ILE A 266 12.69 7.06 5.73
C ILE A 266 11.75 5.85 5.65
N TRP A 267 11.30 5.51 4.44
CA TRP A 267 10.29 4.47 4.17
C TRP A 267 8.97 4.70 4.88
N HIS A 268 8.58 5.97 5.02
CA HIS A 268 7.25 6.36 5.47
C HIS A 268 6.17 6.02 4.42
N PRO A 269 4.87 6.15 4.75
CA PRO A 269 3.80 5.92 3.78
C PRO A 269 3.99 6.73 2.50
N GLN A 270 3.80 6.12 1.34
CA GLN A 270 4.03 6.71 0.00
C GLN A 270 5.50 7.02 -0.35
N CYS A 271 6.47 6.57 0.45
CA CYS A 271 7.88 6.71 0.09
C CYS A 271 8.25 5.82 -1.10
N ARG A 272 9.04 6.33 -2.05
CA ARG A 272 9.59 5.59 -3.20
C ARG A 272 11.06 5.21 -3.03
N HIS A 273 11.66 5.50 -1.88
CA HIS A 273 13.05 5.15 -1.64
C HIS A 273 13.18 3.64 -1.46
N THR A 274 14.26 3.11 -1.98
CA THR A 274 14.73 1.74 -1.74
C THR A 274 16.22 1.83 -1.40
N PHE A 275 16.94 0.71 -1.34
CA PHE A 275 18.40 0.77 -1.30
C PHE A 275 19.03 -0.19 -2.30
N SER A 276 20.29 0.04 -2.66
CA SER A 276 21.07 -0.92 -3.44
C SER A 276 22.12 -1.56 -2.52
N PRO A 277 22.15 -2.90 -2.39
CA PRO A 277 23.15 -3.57 -1.57
C PRO A 277 24.54 -3.44 -2.18
N ILE A 278 25.55 -3.32 -1.32
CA ILE A 278 26.94 -3.09 -1.72
C ILE A 278 27.83 -4.14 -1.05
N SER A 279 28.65 -4.79 -1.86
CA SER A 279 29.68 -5.73 -1.44
C SER A 279 31.06 -5.08 -1.27
N ASP A 280 31.32 -3.98 -1.97
CA ASP A 280 32.58 -3.24 -1.91
C ASP A 280 32.33 -1.73 -2.12
N PHE A 281 32.80 -0.91 -1.19
CA PHE A 281 32.67 0.55 -1.25
C PHE A 281 33.45 1.17 -2.42
N SER A 282 34.44 0.47 -2.97
CA SER A 282 35.17 0.91 -4.16
C SER A 282 34.27 1.06 -5.40
N LEU A 283 33.12 0.36 -5.41
CA LEU A 283 32.13 0.36 -6.49
C LEU A 283 31.17 1.56 -6.42
N LEU A 284 31.25 2.37 -5.36
CA LEU A 284 30.47 3.60 -5.24
C LEU A 284 31.07 4.73 -6.10
N PRO A 285 30.23 5.60 -6.70
CA PRO A 285 30.66 6.86 -7.27
C PRO A 285 31.41 7.73 -6.25
N ASN A 286 32.40 8.51 -6.72
CA ASN A 286 33.21 9.42 -5.87
C ASN A 286 32.35 10.29 -4.95
N ARG A 287 31.27 10.88 -5.48
CA ARG A 287 30.36 11.72 -4.71
C ARG A 287 29.77 10.98 -3.50
N LEU A 288 29.36 9.72 -3.67
CA LEU A 288 28.77 8.93 -2.59
C LEU A 288 29.82 8.43 -1.61
N ARG A 289 31.04 8.15 -2.10
CA ARG A 289 32.20 7.87 -1.25
C ARG A 289 32.54 9.04 -0.33
N GLU A 290 32.69 10.23 -0.91
CA GLU A 290 32.95 11.48 -0.18
C GLU A 290 31.83 11.79 0.83
N GLN A 291 30.56 11.61 0.44
CA GLN A 291 29.42 11.81 1.34
C GLN A 291 29.43 10.88 2.56
N ASN A 292 29.93 9.65 2.41
CA ASN A 292 29.91 8.63 3.45
C ASN A 292 31.28 8.41 4.13
N GLY A 293 32.34 9.10 3.69
CA GLY A 293 33.68 9.01 4.28
C GLY A 293 34.38 7.67 3.99
N VAL A 294 34.14 7.08 2.82
CA VAL A 294 34.70 5.77 2.37
C VAL A 294 35.57 5.87 1.14
#